data_AF-A0A8S2RF58-F1
#
_entry.id   AF-A0A8S2RF58-F1
#
_cell.length_a   1.000
_cell.length_b   1.000
_cell.length_c   1.000
_cell.angle_alpha   90.00
_cell.angle_beta   90.00
_cell.angle_gamma   90.00
#
_symmetry.space_group_name_H-M   'P 1'
#
loop_
_entity.id
_entity.type
_entity.pdbx_description
1 polymer ?
#
loop_
_entity_poly.entity_id
_entity_poly.type
_entity_poly.pdbx_seq_one_letter_code
_entity_poly.pdbx_strand_id
1 'polypeptide(L)' 'MVPLMERIANQLCDRVARSINVRTLFSYQPSEIIEKCTEAKDMLERWKQAYYDVRAEIEQSGRDSRWEFDNKR' A
#
# COMPACT_ATOMS: atom_id res chain seq x y z
N MET A 1 -8.33 -13.91 7.79
CA MET A 1 -7.54 -13.25 6.74
C MET A 1 -7.94 -11.79 6.53
N VAL A 2 -9.25 -11.49 6.44
CA VAL A 2 -9.77 -10.11 6.25
C VAL A 2 -9.36 -9.07 7.31
N PRO A 3 -9.09 -9.40 8.58
CA PRO A 3 -8.59 -8.37 9.50
C PRO A 3 -7.10 -8.08 9.35
N LEU A 4 -6.32 -9.01 8.79
CA LEU A 4 -4.85 -8.91 8.77
C LEU A 4 -4.36 -8.05 7.60
N MET A 5 -4.87 -8.29 6.39
CA MET A 5 -4.45 -7.49 5.23
C MET A 5 -4.90 -6.04 5.33
N GLU A 6 -6.04 -5.75 5.99
CA GLU A 6 -6.48 -4.39 6.29
C GLU A 6 -5.46 -3.68 7.17
N ARG A 7 -5.00 -4.39 8.22
CA ARG A 7 -4.01 -3.87 9.15
C ARG A 7 -2.67 -3.66 8.46
N ILE A 8 -2.28 -4.54 7.54
CA ILE A 8 -1.07 -4.37 6.73
C ILE A 8 -1.21 -3.14 5.83
N ALA A 9 -2.33 -2.99 5.11
CA ALA A 9 -2.62 -1.82 4.27
C ALA A 9 -2.53 -0.52 5.08
N ASN A 10 -3.23 -0.47 6.21
CA ASN A 10 -3.24 0.68 7.11
C ASN A 10 -1.83 0.98 7.65
N GLN A 11 -1.07 -0.04 8.04
CA GLN A 11 0.29 0.14 8.54
C GLN A 11 1.24 0.69 7.47
N LEU A 12 1.07 0.30 6.20
CA LEU A 12 1.84 0.82 5.08
C LEU A 12 1.48 2.27 4.78
N CYS A 13 0.19 2.59 4.73
CA CYS A 13 -0.30 3.97 4.59
C CYS A 13 0.22 4.87 5.71
N ASP A 14 0.13 4.43 6.97
CA ASP A 14 0.65 5.16 8.13
C ASP A 14 2.16 5.40 8.03
N ARG A 15 2.91 4.40 7.56
CA ARG A 15 4.36 4.52 7.37
C ARG A 15 4.70 5.58 6.32
N VAL A 16 3.98 5.60 5.20
CA VAL A 16 4.16 6.62 4.14
C VAL A 16 3.77 8.01 4.64
N ALA A 17 2.64 8.12 5.34
CA ALA A 17 2.18 9.39 5.89
C ALA A 17 3.21 9.99 6.86
N ARG A 18 3.82 9.14 7.71
CA ARG A 18 4.88 9.56 8.63
C ARG A 18 6.18 9.91 7.91
N SER A 19 6.54 9.21 6.84
CA SER A 19 7.79 9.48 6.11
C SER A 19 7.71 10.74 5.25
N ILE A 20 6.56 11.02 4.64
CA ILE A 20 6.37 12.21 3.80
C ILE A 20 6.15 13.46 4.65
N ASN A 21 5.54 13.37 5.84
CA ASN A 21 5.20 14.49 6.74
C ASN A 21 5.31 15.89 6.09
N VAL A 22 4.18 16.36 5.54
CA VAL A 22 4.09 17.59 4.73
C VAL A 22 4.64 18.83 5.46
N ARG A 23 4.59 18.85 6.80
CA ARG A 23 5.10 19.97 7.60
C ARG A 23 6.63 20.10 7.54
N THR A 24 7.33 18.98 7.38
CA THR A 24 8.79 18.92 7.29
C THR A 24 9.29 18.65 5.87
N LEU A 25 8.42 18.23 4.96
CA LEU A 25 8.81 17.88 3.59
C LEU A 25 9.48 19.04 2.84
N PHE A 26 8.94 20.26 2.99
CA PHE A 26 9.42 21.42 2.24
C PHE A 26 10.70 22.05 2.83
N SER A 27 11.30 21.45 3.86
CA SER A 27 12.63 21.87 4.34
C SER A 27 13.79 21.22 3.59
N TYR A 28 13.51 20.21 2.74
CA TYR A 28 14.51 19.52 1.92
C TYR A 28 14.70 20.18 0.55
N GLN A 29 15.74 19.78 -0.18
CA GLN A 29 15.93 20.23 -1.56
C GLN A 29 14.84 19.65 -2.48
N PRO A 30 14.45 20.34 -3.58
CA PRO A 30 13.42 19.86 -4.49
C PRO A 30 13.69 18.45 -5.05
N SER A 31 14.94 18.11 -5.34
CA SER A 31 15.33 16.77 -5.79
C SER A 31 15.01 15.69 -4.77
N GLU A 32 15.33 15.94 -3.49
CA GLU A 32 15.05 15.01 -2.38
C GLU A 32 13.55 14.86 -2.13
N ILE A 33 12.78 15.95 -2.29
CA ILE A 33 11.32 15.91 -2.16
C ILE A 33 10.72 15.02 -3.25
N ILE A 34 11.14 15.21 -4.50
CA ILE A 34 10.67 14.43 -5.64
C ILE A 34 11.00 12.96 -5.45
N GLU A 35 12.24 12.65 -5.07
CA GLU A 35 12.69 11.28 -4.80
C GLU A 35 11.84 10.62 -3.71
N LYS A 36 11.70 11.26 -2.53
CA LYS A 36 10.90 10.74 -1.41
C LYS A 36 9.43 10.50 -1.78
N CYS A 37 8.82 11.43 -2.51
CA CYS A 37 7.45 11.29 -2.97
C CYS A 37 7.29 10.15 -4.00
N THR A 38 8.28 9.99 -4.87
CA THR A 38 8.27 8.94 -5.90
C THR A 38 8.43 7.56 -5.26
N GLU A 39 9.39 7.38 -4.36
CA GLU A 39 9.58 6.12 -3.63
C GLU A 39 8.34 5.72 -2.81
N ALA A 40 7.73 6.69 -2.13
CA ALA A 40 6.52 6.47 -1.36
C ALA A 40 5.34 6.04 -2.24
N LYS A 41 5.17 6.68 -3.41
CA LYS A 41 4.16 6.31 -4.40
C LYS A 41 4.41 4.89 -4.91
N ASP A 42 5.64 4.60 -5.35
CA ASP A 42 6.02 3.30 -5.91
C ASP A 42 5.79 2.16 -4.90
N MET A 43 6.06 2.40 -3.62
CA MET A 43 5.81 1.41 -2.58
C MET A 43 4.32 1.06 -2.45
N LEU A 44 3.45 2.08 -2.43
CA LEU A 44 1.99 1.88 -2.36
C LEU A 44 1.44 1.20 -3.61
N GLU A 45 1.92 1.58 -4.79
CA GLU A 45 1.53 0.95 -6.06
C GLU A 45 1.96 -0.51 -6.12
N ARG A 46 3.20 -0.83 -5.71
CA ARG A 46 3.70 -2.21 -5.63
C ARG A 46 2.89 -3.06 -4.67
N TRP A 47 2.54 -2.53 -3.50
CA TRP A 47 1.69 -3.26 -2.55
C TRP A 47 0.30 -3.53 -3.13
N LYS A 48 -0.33 -2.52 -3.75
CA LYS A 48 -1.63 -2.66 -4.42
C LYS A 48 -1.57 -3.73 -5.51
N GLN A 49 -0.53 -3.73 -6.33
CA GLN A 49 -0.36 -4.70 -7.40
C GLN A 49 -0.19 -6.12 -6.84
N ALA A 50 0.71 -6.30 -5.87
CA ALA A 50 0.91 -7.60 -5.21
C ALA A 50 -0.38 -8.15 -4.60
N TYR A 51 -1.23 -7.28 -4.02
CA TYR A 51 -2.54 -7.69 -3.51
C TYR A 51 -3.46 -8.24 -4.61
N TYR A 52 -3.58 -7.55 -5.75
CA TYR A 52 -4.42 -8.01 -6.86
C TYR A 52 -3.90 -9.28 -7.51
N ASP A 53 -2.59 -9.40 -7.69
CA ASP A 53 -1.96 -10.58 -8.30
C ASP A 53 -2.21 -11.83 -7.44
N VAL A 54 -1.95 -11.75 -6.13
CA VAL A 54 -2.19 -12.87 -5.20
C VAL A 54 -3.68 -13.20 -5.09
N ARG A 55 -4.56 -12.18 -5.11
CA ARG A 55 -6.01 -12.41 -5.14
C ARG A 55 -6.42 -13.19 -6.39
N ALA A 56 -5.90 -12.83 -7.56
CA ALA A 56 -6.20 -13.50 -8.82
C ALA A 56 -5.72 -14.97 -8.80
N GLU A 57 -4.53 -15.25 -8.24
CA GLU A 57 -4.03 -16.63 -8.06
C GLU A 57 -4.93 -17.46 -7.12
N ILE A 58 -5.41 -16.87 -6.03
CA ILE A 58 -6.34 -17.53 -5.09
C ILE A 58 -7.68 -17.82 -5.77
N GLU A 59 -8.21 -16.86 -6.53
CA GLU A 59 -9.47 -17.03 -7.27
C GLU A 59 -9.36 -18.09 -8.37
N GLN A 60 -8.21 -18.21 -9.03
CA GLN A 60 -7.95 -19.22 -10.07
C GLN A 60 -7.68 -20.62 -9.50
N SER A 61 -6.95 -20.72 -8.39
CA SER A 61 -6.58 -22.00 -7.79
C SER A 61 -7.75 -22.71 -7.10
N GLY A 62 -8.81 -21.98 -6.72
CA GLY A 62 -10.05 -22.51 -6.15
C GLY A 62 -9.89 -23.27 -4.82
N ARG A 63 -8.67 -23.31 -4.27
CA ARG A 63 -8.28 -24.08 -3.08
C ARG A 63 -8.37 -23.26 -1.80
N ASP A 64 -8.13 -21.96 -1.89
CA ASP A 64 -8.05 -21.05 -0.75
C ASP A 64 -9.30 -20.17 -0.60
N SER A 65 -9.53 -19.67 0.62
CA SER A 65 -10.65 -18.77 0.90
C SER A 65 -10.53 -17.48 0.08
N ARG A 66 -11.60 -17.12 -0.65
CA ARG A 66 -11.68 -15.89 -1.45
C ARG A 66 -11.38 -14.63 -0.61
N TRP A 67 -10.58 -13.73 -1.17
CA TRP A 67 -10.27 -12.45 -0.55
C TRP A 67 -11.23 -11.37 -1.09
N GLU A 68 -12.30 -11.11 -0.34
CA GLU A 68 -13.26 -10.05 -0.64
C GLU A 68 -13.12 -8.90 0.36
N PHE A 69 -12.18 -8.00 0.07
CA PHE A 69 -11.86 -6.84 0.91
C PHE A 69 -12.50 -5.53 0.44
N ASP A 70 -12.83 -5.46 -0.85
CA ASP A 70 -13.41 -4.27 -1.48
C ASP A 70 -14.92 -4.15 -1.22
N ASN A 71 -15.53 -5.11 -0.54
CA ASN A 71 -16.93 -5.01 -0.16
C ASN A 71 -17.08 -3.97 0.94
N LYS A 72 -17.52 -2.78 0.53
CA LYS A 72 -17.91 -1.67 1.39
C LYS A 72 -18.74 -2.20 2.56
N ARG A 73 -18.24 -2.00 3.77
CA ARG A 73 -19.05 -2.04 5.00
C ARG A 73 -19.84 -0.75 5.15
#